data_AF-U1GKG1-F1
#
_entry.id   AF-U1GKG1-F1
#
_cell.length_a   1.000
_cell.length_b   1.000
_cell.length_c   1.000
_cell.angle_alpha   90.00
_cell.angle_beta   90.00
_cell.angle_gamma   90.00
#
_symmetry.space_group_name_H-M   'P 1'
#
loop_
_entity.id
_entity.type
_entity.pdbx_description
1 polymer ?
#
loop_
_entity_poly.entity_id
_entity_poly.type
_entity_poly.pdbx_seq_one_letter_code
_entity_poly.pdbx_strand_id
1 'polypeptide(L)'
;MPTADELLSKDHPFFRNADFIDDPKTASSRNGIPIDNQFRLLREDTIGRIRDELKILTGKKPGHHKGIIIDGLSVTGVEMGTDRKRLPLGIVLKCKGELPHLKNIYLKKRQQFLQDSRHILRQGNMACLVIDGEPAAFPTIHRDEEGLAKTAAAITIQFADDSTLSYSLSKMKTAENVKLVQLDSAIFAFDPFLGRLQEMNGLPLEDELVYWEAGKDIEGPSFQATKVVRGL
;
A
#
# COMPACT_ATOMS: atom_id res chain seq x y z
N MET A 1 3.44 4.21 2.01
CA MET A 1 3.05 2.89 2.60
C MET A 1 2.68 3.05 4.07
N PRO A 2 1.81 2.20 4.65
CA PRO A 2 1.51 2.22 6.09
C PRO A 2 2.68 1.70 6.91
N THR A 3 2.92 2.35 8.04
CA THR A 3 3.94 1.91 9.01
C THR A 3 3.36 0.85 9.94
N ALA A 4 4.23 0.10 10.61
CA ALA A 4 3.80 -0.85 11.62
C ALA A 4 3.04 -0.14 12.76
N ASP A 5 3.52 1.04 13.19
CA ASP A 5 2.89 1.82 14.25
C ASP A 5 1.49 2.30 13.88
N GLU A 6 1.27 2.75 12.64
CA GLU A 6 -0.06 3.14 12.14
C GLU A 6 -1.04 1.97 12.17
N LEU A 7 -0.59 0.76 11.81
CA LEU A 7 -1.44 -0.42 11.75
C LEU A 7 -1.74 -1.00 13.14
N LEU A 8 -0.79 -0.89 14.07
CA LEU A 8 -0.90 -1.40 15.44
C LEU A 8 -1.55 -0.40 16.40
N SER A 9 -1.63 0.88 16.03
CA SER A 9 -2.30 1.90 16.84
C SER A 9 -3.78 1.53 17.08
N LYS A 10 -4.20 1.79 18.32
CA LYS A 10 -5.59 1.65 18.79
C LYS A 10 -6.25 3.01 19.04
N ASP A 11 -5.54 4.09 18.73
CA ASP A 11 -6.05 5.43 18.93
C ASP A 11 -7.19 5.71 17.96
N HIS A 12 -8.11 6.58 18.37
CA HIS A 12 -9.18 7.00 17.48
C HIS A 12 -8.59 7.82 16.32
N PRO A 13 -8.99 7.52 15.07
CA PRO A 13 -8.61 8.34 13.94
C PRO A 13 -9.06 9.79 14.16
N PHE A 14 -8.13 10.71 13.98
CA PHE A 14 -8.40 12.13 14.15
C PHE A 14 -9.02 12.72 12.88
N PHE A 15 -10.26 13.22 12.99
CA PHE A 15 -10.96 13.95 11.94
C PHE A 15 -11.45 15.29 12.48
N ARG A 16 -11.38 16.34 11.65
CA ARG A 16 -11.99 17.62 11.98
C ARG A 16 -13.46 17.60 11.56
N ASN A 17 -14.36 17.83 12.51
CA ASN A 17 -15.80 17.86 12.28
C ASN A 17 -16.25 19.15 11.57
N ALA A 18 -17.51 19.18 11.13
CA ALA A 18 -18.13 20.35 10.49
C ALA A 18 -18.00 21.61 11.36
N ASP A 19 -18.20 21.51 12.67
CA ASP A 19 -18.06 22.62 13.61
C ASP A 19 -16.68 23.30 13.55
N PHE A 20 -15.63 22.55 13.21
CA PHE A 20 -14.27 23.08 13.08
C PHE A 20 -14.07 23.84 11.76
N ILE A 21 -14.82 23.48 10.72
CA ILE A 21 -14.82 24.15 9.41
C ILE A 21 -15.58 25.47 9.51
N ASP A 22 -16.70 25.47 10.24
CA ASP A 22 -17.57 26.63 10.43
C ASP A 22 -16.99 27.66 11.41
N ASP A 23 -15.97 27.30 12.20
CA ASP A 23 -15.29 28.22 13.12
C ASP A 23 -14.68 29.43 12.35
N PRO A 24 -15.06 30.67 12.69
CA PRO A 24 -14.47 31.86 12.10
C PRO A 24 -12.93 31.95 12.25
N LYS A 25 -12.37 31.30 13.28
CA LYS A 25 -10.91 31.30 13.53
C LYS A 25 -10.13 30.47 12.51
N THR A 26 -10.76 29.52 11.84
CA THR A 26 -10.10 28.64 10.86
C THR A 26 -10.25 29.12 9.42
N ALA A 27 -10.92 30.26 9.20
CA ALA A 27 -11.25 30.81 7.89
C ALA A 27 -10.05 30.94 6.94
N SER A 28 -8.87 31.33 7.43
CA SER A 28 -7.65 31.48 6.62
C SER A 28 -7.05 30.15 6.16
N SER A 29 -7.44 29.03 6.78
CA SER A 29 -6.96 27.67 6.49
C SER A 29 -8.06 26.76 5.93
N ARG A 30 -9.24 27.32 5.62
CA ARG A 30 -10.45 26.55 5.36
C ARG A 30 -10.35 25.68 4.11
N ASN A 31 -9.61 26.10 3.09
CA ASN A 31 -9.40 25.31 1.87
C ASN A 31 -8.59 24.01 2.09
N GLY A 32 -7.62 24.01 3.01
CA GLY A 32 -6.78 22.84 3.29
C GLY A 32 -7.48 21.78 4.15
N ILE A 33 -8.48 22.17 4.94
CA ILE A 33 -9.15 21.27 5.88
C ILE A 33 -9.89 20.12 5.18
N PRO A 34 -10.72 20.35 4.14
CA PRO A 34 -11.40 19.27 3.43
C PRO A 34 -10.43 18.31 2.74
N ILE A 35 -9.34 18.81 2.14
CA ILE A 35 -8.31 17.98 1.50
C ILE A 35 -7.65 17.07 2.53
N ASP A 36 -7.21 17.62 3.67
CA ASP A 36 -6.59 16.84 4.75
C ASP A 36 -7.57 15.81 5.33
N ASN A 37 -8.84 16.19 5.54
CA ASN A 37 -9.86 15.25 5.99
C ASN A 37 -10.08 14.11 4.97
N GLN A 38 -10.14 14.41 3.67
CA GLN A 38 -10.30 13.41 2.62
C GLN A 38 -9.10 12.46 2.56
N PHE A 39 -7.89 13.00 2.71
CA PHE A 39 -6.67 12.19 2.80
C PHE A 39 -6.73 11.24 4.00
N ARG A 40 -7.06 11.75 5.19
CA ARG A 40 -7.16 10.96 6.43
C ARG A 40 -8.22 9.87 6.31
N LEU A 41 -9.37 10.17 5.72
CA LEU A 41 -10.46 9.22 5.56
C LEU A 41 -10.06 8.07 4.62
N LEU A 42 -9.46 8.41 3.47
CA LEU A 42 -8.97 7.40 2.52
C LEU A 42 -7.82 6.57 3.10
N ARG A 43 -6.95 7.21 3.89
CA ARG A 43 -5.86 6.55 4.61
C ARG A 43 -6.40 5.55 5.64
N GLU A 44 -7.43 5.91 6.39
CA GLU A 44 -8.06 5.02 7.37
C GLU A 44 -8.78 3.84 6.70
N ASP A 45 -9.47 4.03 5.56
CA ASP A 45 -10.06 2.90 4.82
C ASP A 45 -8.97 1.92 4.36
N THR A 46 -7.85 2.43 3.84
CA THR A 46 -6.71 1.61 3.42
C THR A 46 -6.14 0.79 4.59
N ILE A 47 -5.89 1.46 5.72
CA ILE A 47 -5.36 0.85 6.93
C ILE A 47 -6.34 -0.17 7.51
N GLY A 48 -7.64 0.14 7.54
CA GLY A 48 -8.70 -0.73 8.01
C GLY A 48 -8.75 -2.05 7.24
N ARG A 49 -8.63 -2.00 5.91
CA ARG A 49 -8.57 -3.20 5.05
C ARG A 49 -7.38 -4.08 5.38
N ILE A 50 -6.20 -3.49 5.58
CA ILE A 50 -4.99 -4.23 5.95
C ILE A 50 -5.15 -4.86 7.33
N ARG A 51 -5.63 -4.10 8.34
CA ARG A 51 -5.87 -4.64 9.68
C ARG A 51 -6.84 -5.83 9.64
N ASP A 52 -7.89 -5.73 8.85
CA ASP A 52 -8.88 -6.81 8.74
C ASP A 52 -8.30 -8.06 8.07
N GLU A 53 -7.47 -7.89 7.04
CA GLU A 53 -6.73 -9.00 6.44
C GLU A 53 -5.73 -9.62 7.43
N LEU A 54 -5.00 -8.81 8.20
CA LEU A 54 -4.09 -9.29 9.24
C LEU A 54 -4.81 -10.04 10.36
N LYS A 55 -6.03 -9.63 10.76
CA LYS A 55 -6.83 -10.37 11.73
C LYS A 55 -7.22 -11.75 11.22
N ILE A 56 -7.52 -11.89 9.93
CA ILE A 56 -7.80 -13.18 9.30
C ILE A 56 -6.53 -14.05 9.31
N LEU A 57 -5.39 -13.47 8.90
CA LEU A 57 -4.10 -14.16 8.84
C LEU A 57 -3.60 -14.64 10.20
N THR A 58 -3.81 -13.85 11.25
CA THR A 58 -3.44 -14.19 12.63
C THR A 58 -4.47 -15.08 13.34
N GLY A 59 -5.56 -15.46 12.67
CA GLY A 59 -6.63 -16.28 13.24
C GLY A 59 -7.51 -15.56 14.27
N LYS A 60 -7.36 -14.24 14.43
CA LYS A 60 -8.17 -13.41 15.34
C LYS A 60 -9.58 -13.14 14.82
N LYS A 61 -9.81 -13.35 13.51
CA LYS A 61 -11.11 -13.20 12.85
C LYS A 61 -11.32 -14.39 11.91
N PRO A 62 -12.50 -15.04 11.91
CA PRO A 62 -12.81 -16.05 10.92
C PRO A 62 -12.91 -15.41 9.53
N GLY A 63 -12.31 -16.05 8.53
CA GLY A 63 -12.31 -15.56 7.17
C GLY A 63 -11.43 -16.41 6.27
N HIS A 64 -11.53 -16.18 4.97
CA HIS A 64 -10.67 -16.83 3.98
C HIS A 64 -9.70 -15.81 3.42
N HIS A 65 -8.40 -16.07 3.58
CA HIS A 65 -7.34 -15.30 2.93
C HIS A 65 -6.90 -16.03 1.66
N LYS A 66 -6.91 -15.33 0.53
CA LYS A 66 -6.54 -15.87 -0.79
C LYS A 66 -5.05 -15.75 -1.10
N GLY A 67 -4.32 -14.91 -0.37
CA GLY A 67 -2.92 -14.64 -0.62
C GLY A 67 -2.00 -15.77 -0.19
N ILE A 68 -0.72 -15.61 -0.53
CA ILE A 68 0.32 -16.63 -0.35
C ILE A 68 1.05 -16.36 0.95
N ILE A 69 1.17 -17.39 1.79
CA ILE A 69 1.97 -17.38 3.02
C ILE A 69 3.22 -18.21 2.79
N ILE A 70 4.38 -17.63 3.09
CA ILE A 70 5.68 -18.26 2.92
C ILE A 70 6.42 -18.18 4.26
N ASP A 71 6.77 -19.34 4.82
CA ASP A 71 7.38 -19.48 6.14
C ASP A 71 8.85 -19.91 6.02
N GLY A 72 9.62 -19.69 7.08
CA GLY A 72 11.01 -20.11 7.19
C GLY A 72 11.92 -19.37 6.22
N LEU A 73 11.77 -18.04 6.15
CA LEU A 73 12.59 -17.19 5.31
C LEU A 73 13.89 -16.81 6.00
N SER A 74 14.96 -16.67 5.23
CA SER A 74 16.23 -16.10 5.71
C SER A 74 16.80 -15.09 4.73
N VAL A 75 17.40 -14.03 5.25
CA VAL A 75 18.07 -13.01 4.43
C VAL A 75 19.33 -13.64 3.81
N THR A 76 19.44 -13.57 2.49
CA THR A 76 20.58 -14.13 1.75
C THR A 76 21.40 -13.07 1.02
N GLY A 77 20.80 -11.93 0.69
CA GLY A 77 21.52 -10.87 -0.01
C GLY A 77 20.64 -9.70 -0.41
N VAL A 78 21.14 -8.95 -1.38
CA VAL A 78 20.56 -7.71 -1.87
C VAL A 78 20.53 -7.75 -3.40
N GLU A 79 19.48 -7.22 -3.99
CA GLU A 79 19.27 -7.09 -5.44
C GLU A 79 19.14 -5.60 -5.78
N MET A 80 19.95 -5.11 -6.73
CA MET A 80 19.94 -3.71 -7.19
C MET A 80 19.87 -3.60 -8.72
N GLY A 81 19.59 -4.72 -9.39
CA GLY A 81 19.64 -4.81 -10.84
C GLY A 81 21.07 -4.80 -11.37
N THR A 82 21.19 -4.43 -12.64
CA THR A 82 22.48 -4.39 -13.35
C THR A 82 22.92 -2.96 -13.55
N ASP A 83 24.18 -2.75 -13.94
CA ASP A 83 24.68 -1.40 -14.29
C ASP A 83 23.87 -0.73 -15.39
N ARG A 84 23.30 -1.51 -16.31
CA ARG A 84 22.44 -1.01 -17.40
C ARG A 84 21.01 -0.75 -16.97
N LYS A 85 20.53 -1.41 -15.91
CA LYS A 85 19.16 -1.30 -15.41
C LYS A 85 19.18 -1.39 -13.89
N ARG A 86 19.40 -0.25 -13.26
CA ARG A 86 19.37 -0.10 -11.81
C ARG A 86 17.94 -0.27 -11.31
N LEU A 87 17.80 -0.98 -10.20
CA LEU A 87 16.55 -1.19 -9.49
C LEU A 87 16.66 -0.58 -8.09
N PRO A 88 15.52 -0.18 -7.49
CA PRO A 88 15.49 0.13 -6.06
C PRO A 88 16.01 -1.05 -5.25
N LEU A 89 16.67 -0.75 -4.13
CA LEU A 89 17.27 -1.72 -3.23
C LEU A 89 16.25 -2.80 -2.82
N GLY A 90 16.48 -4.04 -3.27
CA GLY A 90 15.70 -5.20 -2.92
C GLY A 90 16.45 -6.09 -1.92
N ILE A 91 15.76 -6.60 -0.91
CA ILE A 91 16.29 -7.62 0.00
C ILE A 91 15.86 -9.00 -0.50
N VAL A 92 16.83 -9.89 -0.66
CA VAL A 92 16.60 -11.26 -1.14
C VAL A 92 16.40 -12.18 0.05
N LEU A 93 15.19 -12.73 0.17
CA LEU A 93 14.80 -13.73 1.15
C LEU A 93 14.78 -15.11 0.49
N LYS A 94 15.42 -16.08 1.14
CA LYS A 94 15.44 -17.46 0.66
C LYS A 94 14.51 -18.32 1.50
N CYS A 95 13.71 -19.13 0.82
CA CYS A 95 12.85 -20.11 1.45
C CYS A 95 13.66 -21.34 1.87
N LYS A 96 13.37 -21.93 3.04
CA LYS A 96 13.92 -23.24 3.44
C LYS A 96 13.55 -24.38 2.48
N GLY A 97 12.48 -24.22 1.70
CA GLY A 97 12.04 -25.20 0.71
C GLY A 97 11.43 -24.55 -0.52
N GLU A 98 10.63 -25.32 -1.24
CA GLU A 98 9.98 -24.88 -2.47
C GLU A 98 8.75 -24.03 -2.16
N LEU A 99 8.40 -23.12 -3.09
CA LEU A 99 7.14 -22.37 -2.99
C LEU A 99 5.96 -23.35 -2.94
N PRO A 100 4.93 -23.10 -2.11
CA PRO A 100 3.78 -23.99 -1.99
C PRO A 100 3.13 -24.36 -3.34
N HIS A 101 3.09 -23.40 -4.28
CA HIS A 101 2.51 -23.55 -5.62
C HIS A 101 3.37 -24.38 -6.58
N LEU A 102 4.65 -24.59 -6.27
CA LEU A 102 5.62 -25.28 -7.15
C LEU A 102 5.97 -26.70 -6.69
N LYS A 103 5.46 -27.15 -5.53
CA LYS A 103 5.79 -28.46 -4.92
C LYS A 103 5.61 -29.65 -5.88
N ASN A 104 4.61 -29.59 -6.76
CA ASN A 104 4.30 -30.69 -7.69
C ASN A 104 4.72 -30.38 -9.13
N ILE A 105 5.52 -29.33 -9.35
CA ILE A 105 5.94 -28.90 -10.69
C ILE A 105 7.41 -29.25 -10.89
N TYR A 106 7.69 -29.95 -11.99
CA TYR A 106 9.05 -30.30 -12.37
C TYR A 106 9.92 -29.05 -12.57
N LEU A 107 11.16 -29.07 -12.07
CA LEU A 107 12.06 -27.91 -12.02
C LEU A 107 12.16 -27.15 -13.36
N LYS A 108 12.32 -27.86 -14.48
CA LYS A 108 12.42 -27.23 -15.82
C LYS A 108 11.15 -26.53 -16.29
N LYS A 109 9.99 -26.85 -15.70
CA LYS A 109 8.68 -26.25 -16.05
C LYS A 109 8.26 -25.13 -15.07
N ARG A 110 8.99 -24.93 -13.96
CA ARG A 110 8.60 -23.95 -12.93
C ARG A 110 8.61 -22.53 -13.44
N GLN A 111 9.63 -22.14 -14.19
CA GLN A 111 9.72 -20.78 -14.74
C GLN A 111 8.57 -20.50 -15.70
N GLN A 112 8.28 -21.43 -16.63
CA GLN A 112 7.14 -21.30 -17.55
C GLN A 112 5.82 -21.19 -16.77
N PHE A 113 5.61 -22.03 -15.76
CA PHE A 113 4.41 -21.97 -14.93
C PHE A 113 4.25 -20.62 -14.23
N LEU A 114 5.34 -20.03 -13.74
CA LEU A 114 5.33 -18.70 -13.12
C LEU A 114 5.05 -17.59 -14.14
N GLN A 115 5.51 -17.74 -15.39
CA GLN A 115 5.20 -16.81 -16.48
C GLN A 115 3.71 -16.83 -16.84
N ASP A 116 3.13 -18.02 -16.87
CA ASP A 116 1.71 -18.22 -17.15
C ASP A 116 0.84 -17.79 -15.94
N SER A 117 1.35 -18.00 -14.72
CA SER A 117 0.65 -17.73 -13.46
C SER A 117 1.11 -16.41 -12.81
N ARG A 118 0.91 -15.29 -13.51
CA ARG A 118 1.34 -13.96 -13.05
C ARG A 118 0.73 -13.51 -11.72
N HIS A 119 -0.38 -14.11 -11.29
CA HIS A 119 -1.09 -13.75 -10.06
C HIS A 119 -0.36 -14.16 -8.76
N ILE A 120 0.47 -15.21 -8.84
CA ILE A 120 1.32 -15.69 -7.74
C ILE A 120 2.38 -14.62 -7.50
N LEU A 121 2.58 -14.08 -6.29
CA LEU A 121 3.66 -13.13 -5.98
C LEU A 121 3.83 -12.04 -7.06
N ARG A 122 2.74 -11.32 -7.32
CA ARG A 122 2.68 -10.25 -8.34
C ARG A 122 3.74 -9.19 -8.09
N GLN A 123 4.33 -8.67 -9.16
CA GLN A 123 5.21 -7.49 -9.10
C GLN A 123 4.47 -6.32 -8.44
N GLY A 124 5.12 -5.65 -7.49
CA GLY A 124 4.61 -4.47 -6.79
C GLY A 124 3.51 -4.77 -5.77
N ASN A 125 3.05 -6.02 -5.65
CA ASN A 125 2.02 -6.36 -4.68
C ASN A 125 2.58 -6.19 -3.26
N MET A 126 1.76 -5.65 -2.36
CA MET A 126 2.17 -5.53 -0.97
C MET A 126 2.23 -6.89 -0.30
N ALA A 127 3.20 -7.05 0.59
CA ALA A 127 3.29 -8.16 1.51
C ALA A 127 3.42 -7.63 2.94
N CYS A 128 3.05 -8.46 3.91
CA CYS A 128 3.36 -8.27 5.31
C CYS A 128 4.54 -9.17 5.67
N LEU A 129 5.62 -8.56 6.15
CA LEU A 129 6.74 -9.25 6.76
C LEU A 129 6.39 -9.49 8.23
N VAL A 130 6.24 -10.75 8.62
CA VAL A 130 5.95 -11.17 9.99
C VAL A 130 7.20 -11.78 10.59
N ILE A 131 7.65 -11.24 11.72
CA ILE A 131 8.84 -11.71 12.43
C ILE A 131 8.39 -12.14 13.83
N ASP A 132 8.67 -13.39 14.18
CA ASP A 132 8.31 -14.02 15.46
C ASP A 132 6.82 -13.84 15.85
N GLY A 133 5.96 -13.86 14.82
CA GLY A 133 4.50 -13.74 14.98
C GLY A 133 3.96 -12.31 14.95
N GLU A 134 4.82 -11.29 14.88
CA GLU A 134 4.42 -9.89 14.83
C GLU A 134 4.65 -9.26 13.45
N PRO A 135 3.71 -8.45 12.92
CA PRO A 135 3.96 -7.64 11.73
C PRO A 135 5.12 -6.66 11.97
N ALA A 136 6.17 -6.75 11.17
CA ALA A 136 7.35 -5.90 11.26
C ALA A 136 7.41 -4.82 10.17
N ALA A 137 6.99 -5.16 8.95
CA ALA A 137 7.00 -4.21 7.83
C ALA A 137 6.03 -4.64 6.71
N PHE A 138 5.78 -3.70 5.80
CA PHE A 138 4.87 -3.88 4.66
C PHE A 138 5.56 -3.60 3.32
N PRO A 139 6.54 -4.44 2.93
CA PRO A 139 7.28 -4.25 1.70
C PRO A 139 6.44 -4.59 0.46
N THR A 140 6.92 -4.18 -0.71
CA THR A 140 6.38 -4.62 -2.01
C THR A 140 7.21 -5.79 -2.56
N ILE A 141 6.57 -6.67 -3.33
CA ILE A 141 7.22 -7.81 -3.96
C ILE A 141 7.89 -7.36 -5.26
N HIS A 142 9.18 -7.67 -5.41
CA HIS A 142 9.86 -7.64 -6.70
C HIS A 142 9.91 -9.06 -7.26
N ARG A 143 9.15 -9.31 -8.32
CA ARG A 143 9.03 -10.60 -8.98
C ARG A 143 10.24 -10.87 -9.85
N ASP A 144 11.05 -11.82 -9.42
CA ASP A 144 12.09 -12.46 -10.23
C ASP A 144 11.73 -13.94 -10.45
N GLU A 145 11.29 -14.27 -11.67
CA GLU A 145 10.84 -15.62 -12.02
C GLU A 145 11.98 -16.66 -11.94
N GLU A 146 13.22 -16.25 -12.21
CA GLU A 146 14.39 -17.13 -12.13
C GLU A 146 14.72 -17.46 -10.68
N GLY A 147 14.68 -16.46 -9.80
CA GLY A 147 14.81 -16.64 -8.35
C GLY A 147 13.71 -17.51 -7.76
N LEU A 148 12.46 -17.27 -8.15
CA LEU A 148 11.29 -18.00 -7.65
C LEU A 148 11.23 -19.46 -8.13
N ALA A 149 11.77 -19.77 -9.31
CA ALA A 149 11.75 -21.13 -9.88
C ALA A 149 12.75 -22.11 -9.22
N LYS A 150 13.72 -21.60 -8.45
CA LYS A 150 14.74 -22.41 -7.77
C LYS A 150 14.10 -23.34 -6.71
N THR A 151 14.76 -24.46 -6.41
CA THR A 151 14.32 -25.39 -5.35
C THR A 151 14.23 -24.69 -4.00
N ALA A 152 15.23 -23.90 -3.64
CA ALA A 152 15.12 -22.94 -2.55
C ALA A 152 14.80 -21.58 -3.17
N ALA A 153 13.51 -21.27 -3.26
CA ALA A 153 13.05 -20.08 -3.95
C ALA A 153 13.60 -18.81 -3.29
N ALA A 154 14.08 -17.90 -4.14
CA ALA A 154 14.52 -16.57 -3.75
C ALA A 154 13.41 -15.56 -4.05
N ILE A 155 13.02 -14.79 -3.04
CA ILE A 155 11.98 -13.78 -3.11
C ILE A 155 12.62 -12.44 -2.81
N THR A 156 12.48 -11.50 -3.73
CA THR A 156 12.98 -10.14 -3.53
C THR A 156 11.86 -9.25 -3.04
N ILE A 157 12.09 -8.53 -1.94
CA ILE A 157 11.17 -7.55 -1.38
C ILE A 157 11.81 -6.16 -1.36
N GLN A 158 11.01 -5.12 -1.56
CA GLN A 158 11.45 -3.74 -1.57
C GLN A 158 10.75 -2.96 -0.46
N PHE A 159 11.53 -2.20 0.30
CA PHE A 159 11.03 -1.35 1.38
C PHE A 159 10.74 0.05 0.83
N ALA A 160 9.76 0.72 1.41
CA ALA A 160 9.42 2.09 1.01
C ALA A 160 10.39 3.13 1.59
N ASP A 161 11.04 2.81 2.72
CA ASP A 161 11.91 3.73 3.45
C ASP A 161 13.04 2.98 4.20
N ASP A 162 14.13 3.70 4.46
CA ASP A 162 15.34 3.15 5.07
C ASP A 162 15.16 2.79 6.57
N SER A 163 14.22 3.44 7.24
CA SER A 163 13.99 3.23 8.68
C SER A 163 13.32 1.88 8.93
N THR A 164 12.29 1.53 8.15
CA THR A 164 11.61 0.23 8.21
C THR A 164 12.52 -0.89 7.72
N LEU A 165 13.36 -0.63 6.72
CA LEU A 165 14.38 -1.56 6.25
C LEU A 165 15.36 -1.91 7.39
N SER A 166 15.96 -0.90 8.01
CA SER A 166 16.97 -1.07 9.06
C SER A 166 16.40 -1.81 10.27
N TYR A 167 15.20 -1.42 10.71
CA TYR A 167 14.46 -2.08 11.78
C TYR A 167 14.19 -3.56 11.46
N SER A 168 13.67 -3.85 10.27
CA SER A 168 13.31 -5.20 9.85
C SER A 168 14.54 -6.10 9.73
N LEU A 169 15.63 -5.60 9.12
CA LEU A 169 16.89 -6.33 9.03
C LEU A 169 17.46 -6.64 10.42
N SER A 170 17.39 -5.69 11.35
CA SER A 170 17.86 -5.92 12.72
C SER A 170 17.04 -7.00 13.42
N LYS A 171 15.70 -6.97 13.29
CA LYS A 171 14.83 -7.99 13.87
C LYS A 171 15.06 -9.36 13.24
N MET A 172 15.19 -9.44 11.91
CA MET A 172 15.40 -10.72 11.20
C MET A 172 16.70 -11.43 11.58
N LYS A 173 17.74 -10.72 12.03
CA LYS A 173 19.02 -11.34 12.44
C LYS A 173 18.89 -12.26 13.65
N THR A 174 17.99 -11.95 14.57
CA THR A 174 17.79 -12.69 15.82
C THR A 174 16.51 -13.52 15.82
N ALA A 175 15.73 -13.44 14.74
CA ALA A 175 14.43 -14.09 14.64
C ALA A 175 14.54 -15.60 14.46
N GLU A 176 13.62 -16.33 15.10
CA GLU A 176 13.48 -17.76 14.89
C GLU A 176 12.55 -18.04 13.71
N ASN A 177 11.54 -17.20 13.55
CA ASN A 177 10.54 -17.34 12.50
C ASN A 177 10.35 -16.04 11.71
N VAL A 178 10.62 -16.12 10.41
CA VAL A 178 10.33 -15.04 9.46
C VAL A 178 9.37 -15.58 8.41
N LYS A 179 8.22 -14.89 8.26
CA LYS A 179 7.20 -15.17 7.25
C LYS A 179 6.97 -13.97 6.36
N LEU A 180 6.64 -14.24 5.11
CA LEU A 180 6.14 -13.26 4.18
C LEU A 180 4.73 -13.65 3.78
N VAL A 181 3.79 -12.72 3.95
CA VAL A 181 2.39 -12.92 3.59
C VAL A 181 2.02 -11.93 2.51
N GLN A 182 1.71 -12.41 1.31
CA GLN A 182 1.19 -11.56 0.24
C GLN A 182 -0.21 -11.08 0.63
N LEU A 183 -0.42 -9.76 0.68
CA LEU A 183 -1.73 -9.18 0.93
C LEU A 183 -2.55 -9.17 -0.37
N ASP A 184 -3.81 -9.54 -0.28
CA ASP A 184 -4.79 -9.51 -1.38
C ASP A 184 -5.51 -8.16 -1.46
N SER A 185 -5.45 -7.37 -0.38
CA SER A 185 -5.99 -6.00 -0.37
C SER A 185 -5.41 -5.17 -1.52
N ALA A 186 -6.29 -4.58 -2.33
CA ALA A 186 -5.94 -3.72 -3.47
C ALA A 186 -5.40 -2.35 -3.04
N ILE A 187 -4.35 -2.34 -2.20
CA ILE A 187 -3.76 -1.14 -1.61
C ILE A 187 -3.18 -0.22 -2.71
N PHE A 188 -2.71 -0.81 -3.81
CA PHE A 188 -2.30 -0.09 -5.01
C PHE A 188 -3.40 0.82 -5.57
N ALA A 189 -4.68 0.49 -5.38
CA ALA A 189 -5.77 1.34 -5.85
C ALA A 189 -5.89 2.65 -5.06
N PHE A 190 -5.30 2.74 -3.86
CA PHE A 190 -5.39 3.92 -2.99
C PHE A 190 -4.21 4.87 -3.16
N ASP A 191 -3.02 4.33 -3.39
CA ASP A 191 -1.76 5.08 -3.42
C ASP A 191 -1.77 6.26 -4.42
N PRO A 192 -2.29 6.12 -5.66
CA PRO A 192 -2.37 7.24 -6.60
C PRO A 192 -3.25 8.38 -6.09
N PHE A 193 -4.36 8.07 -5.42
CA PHE A 193 -5.28 9.08 -4.91
C PHE A 193 -4.73 9.76 -3.67
N LEU A 194 -4.10 9.01 -2.77
CA LEU A 194 -3.40 9.57 -1.60
C LEU A 194 -2.29 10.52 -2.05
N GLY A 195 -1.49 10.15 -3.04
CA GLY A 195 -0.47 11.02 -3.61
C GLY A 195 -1.05 12.30 -4.22
N ARG A 196 -2.14 12.19 -4.99
CA ARG A 196 -2.81 13.38 -5.54
C ARG A 196 -3.36 14.31 -4.47
N LEU A 197 -3.99 13.79 -3.43
CA LEU A 197 -4.48 14.60 -2.31
C LEU A 197 -3.34 15.31 -1.57
N GLN A 198 -2.15 14.71 -1.48
CA GLN A 198 -0.97 15.35 -0.89
C GLN A 198 -0.38 16.46 -1.78
N GLU A 199 -0.48 16.32 -3.10
CA GLU A 199 0.01 17.30 -4.08
C GLU A 199 -0.95 18.47 -4.29
N MET A 200 -2.23 18.33 -3.91
CA MET A 200 -3.24 19.36 -4.11
C MET A 200 -2.97 20.58 -3.24
N ASN A 201 -2.69 21.72 -3.88
CA ASN A 201 -2.47 23.00 -3.22
C ASN A 201 -3.76 23.84 -3.06
N GLY A 202 -4.88 23.38 -3.62
CA GLY A 202 -6.16 24.08 -3.59
C GLY A 202 -7.29 23.20 -4.08
N LEU A 203 -8.52 23.57 -3.74
CA LEU A 203 -9.72 22.88 -4.20
C LEU A 203 -10.26 23.57 -5.46
N PRO A 204 -10.63 22.80 -6.51
CA PRO A 204 -11.42 23.37 -7.58
C PRO A 204 -12.76 23.83 -7.01
N LEU A 205 -13.21 25.01 -7.43
CA LEU A 205 -14.45 25.63 -6.96
C LEU A 205 -14.43 25.93 -5.43
N GLU A 206 -13.29 26.41 -4.90
CA GLU A 206 -13.18 26.70 -3.47
C GLU A 206 -14.12 27.82 -3.01
N ASP A 207 -14.40 28.80 -3.87
CA ASP A 207 -15.34 29.89 -3.57
C ASP A 207 -16.78 29.38 -3.43
N GLU A 208 -17.17 28.42 -4.27
CA GLU A 208 -18.50 27.81 -4.29
C GLU A 208 -18.70 26.75 -3.18
N LEU A 209 -17.65 25.99 -2.88
CA LEU A 209 -17.77 24.80 -2.01
C LEU A 209 -17.32 25.07 -0.58
N VAL A 210 -16.39 26.01 -0.37
CA VAL A 210 -15.72 26.22 0.93
C VAL A 210 -15.98 27.62 1.48
N TYR A 211 -15.97 28.64 0.62
CA TYR A 211 -16.19 30.03 1.02
C TYR A 211 -17.57 30.56 0.68
N TRP A 212 -18.51 29.69 0.29
CA TRP A 212 -19.87 30.10 0.00
C TRP A 212 -20.56 30.62 1.27
N GLU A 213 -21.17 31.79 1.13
CA GLU A 213 -21.96 32.40 2.19
C GLU A 213 -23.32 32.81 1.63
N ALA A 214 -24.37 32.58 2.42
CA ALA A 214 -25.72 32.97 2.05
C ALA A 214 -25.79 34.49 1.79
N GLY A 215 -26.26 34.88 0.59
CA GLY A 215 -26.41 36.28 0.21
C GLY A 215 -25.18 36.92 -0.44
N LYS A 216 -24.06 36.19 -0.61
CA LYS A 216 -22.97 36.59 -1.50
C LYS A 216 -23.15 35.95 -2.87
N ASP A 217 -23.20 36.78 -3.90
CA ASP A 217 -23.19 36.29 -5.28
C ASP A 217 -21.81 35.71 -5.61
N ILE A 218 -21.79 34.52 -6.20
CA ILE A 218 -20.57 33.92 -6.74
C ILE A 218 -20.45 34.34 -8.20
N GLU A 219 -19.24 34.73 -8.60
CA GLU A 219 -18.98 35.07 -9.99
C GLU A 219 -19.19 33.84 -10.87
N GLY A 220 -20.06 33.95 -11.87
CA GLY A 220 -20.33 32.85 -12.80
C GLY A 220 -19.10 32.49 -13.63
N PRO A 221 -19.09 31.30 -14.28
CA PRO A 221 -17.97 30.92 -15.13
C PRO A 221 -17.73 31.99 -16.22
N SER A 222 -16.45 32.29 -16.47
CA SER A 222 -16.02 33.28 -17.46
C SER A 222 -16.52 33.00 -18.88
N PHE A 223 -16.95 31.76 -19.13
CA PHE A 223 -17.61 31.34 -20.34
C PHE A 223 -19.05 30.93 -20.07
N GLN A 224 -20.00 31.67 -20.65
CA GLN A 224 -21.39 31.27 -20.73
C GLN A 224 -21.75 30.99 -22.19
N ALA A 225 -22.27 29.79 -22.45
CA ALA A 225 -22.71 29.41 -23.78
C ALA A 225 -23.88 30.32 -24.23
N THR A 226 -23.64 31.16 -25.22
CA THR A 226 -24.60 32.19 -25.67
C THR A 226 -25.72 31.62 -26.54
N LYS A 227 -25.55 30.39 -27.05
CA LYS A 227 -26.54 29.69 -27.89
C LYS A 227 -26.60 28.22 -27.56
N VAL A 228 -27.80 27.74 -27.22
CA VAL A 228 -28.12 26.32 -27.16
C VAL A 228 -28.55 25.90 -28.56
N VAL A 229 -27.73 25.08 -29.24
CA VAL A 229 -28.14 24.46 -30.51
C VAL A 229 -29.11 23.34 -30.17
N ARG A 230 -30.42 23.54 -30.41
CA ARG A 230 -31.37 22.44 -30.41
C ARG A 230 -31.13 21.62 -31.67
N GLY A 231 -30.73 20.36 -31.49
CA GLY A 231 -30.51 19.43 -32.60
C GLY A 231 -31.76 19.29 -33.46
N LEU A 232 -31.53 19.14 -34.77
CA LEU A 232 -32.53 18.80 -35.79
C LEU A 232 -33.04 17.37 -35.62
#